data_AF-A0A2G6MQ01-F1
#
_entry.id   AF-A0A2G6MQ01-F1
#
_cell.length_a   1.000
_cell.length_b   1.000
_cell.length_c   1.000
_cell.angle_alpha   90.00
_cell.angle_beta   90.00
_cell.angle_gamma   90.00
#
_symmetry.space_group_name_H-M   'P 1'
#
loop_
_entity.id
_entity.type
_entity.pdbx_description
1 polymer ?
#
loop_
_entity_poly.entity_id
_entity_poly.type
_entity_poly.pdbx_seq_one_letter_code
_entity_poly.pdbx_strand_id
1 'polypeptide(L)'
;MSVARFANRFSSFCVYTLLLLITVEAGSLLFKRSKQFSFYAHYLLKWESALTQLKAKDTIWPEFKGTNHIEYMDGLIKLMKAHHIDVPTSNTQCAYVWRLEKEPEIKDVFVLCMDKKIILFGLSKSLFDRLDKQIDGENDPLRGQFNGKLQRNKGQYVGIWEI
;
A
#
# COMPACT_ATOMS: atom_id res chain seq x y z
N MET A 1 -31.28 -29.24 42.39
CA MET A 1 -30.03 -28.69 41.84
C MET A 1 -29.77 -27.35 42.55
N SER A 2 -28.64 -27.16 43.25
CA SER A 2 -28.45 -25.99 44.13
C SER A 2 -28.27 -24.69 43.33
N VAL A 3 -28.99 -23.63 43.71
CA VAL A 3 -28.96 -22.29 43.07
C VAL A 3 -27.53 -21.78 42.84
N ALA A 4 -26.61 -22.03 43.79
CA ALA A 4 -25.19 -21.67 43.67
C ALA A 4 -24.47 -22.33 42.47
N ARG A 5 -24.82 -23.58 42.12
CA ARG A 5 -24.23 -24.28 40.96
C ARG A 5 -24.77 -23.73 39.64
N PHE A 6 -26.02 -23.28 39.62
CA PHE A 6 -26.60 -22.61 38.46
C PHE A 6 -25.98 -21.22 38.26
N ALA A 7 -25.85 -20.43 39.34
CA ALA A 7 -25.21 -19.12 39.30
C ALA A 7 -23.74 -19.18 38.82
N ASN A 8 -22.95 -20.15 39.30
CA ASN A 8 -21.57 -20.34 38.81
C ASN A 8 -21.49 -20.79 37.35
N ARG A 9 -22.44 -21.60 36.87
CA ARG A 9 -22.50 -22.00 35.46
C ARG A 9 -22.89 -20.82 34.57
N PHE A 10 -23.83 -20.00 35.02
CA PHE A 10 -24.25 -18.81 34.30
C PHE A 10 -23.16 -17.74 34.26
N SER A 11 -22.45 -17.48 35.37
CA SER A 11 -21.33 -16.53 35.39
C SER A 11 -20.19 -16.98 34.47
N SER A 12 -19.84 -18.27 34.50
CA SER A 12 -18.83 -18.84 33.61
C SER A 12 -19.26 -18.70 32.15
N PHE A 13 -20.53 -18.99 31.83
CA PHE A 13 -21.07 -18.83 30.48
C PHE A 13 -20.98 -17.37 29.99
N CYS A 14 -21.33 -16.40 30.83
CA CYS A 14 -21.18 -14.97 30.51
C CYS A 14 -19.71 -14.59 30.24
N VAL A 15 -18.78 -15.04 31.08
CA VAL A 15 -17.34 -14.74 30.92
C VAL A 15 -16.80 -15.35 29.63
N TYR A 16 -17.10 -16.62 29.33
CA TYR A 16 -16.67 -17.25 28.09
C TYR A 16 -17.28 -16.59 26.85
N THR A 17 -18.53 -16.16 26.93
CA THR A 17 -19.20 -15.47 25.83
C THR A 17 -18.56 -14.10 25.57
N LEU A 18 -18.25 -13.35 26.62
CA LEU A 18 -17.58 -12.06 26.52
C LEU A 18 -16.17 -12.20 25.93
N LEU A 19 -15.38 -13.17 26.41
CA LEU A 19 -14.05 -13.47 25.87
C LEU A 19 -14.10 -13.85 24.39
N LEU A 20 -15.09 -14.64 23.99
CA LEU A 20 -15.28 -15.03 22.59
C LEU A 20 -15.57 -13.81 21.72
N LEU A 21 -16.46 -12.91 22.16
CA LEU A 21 -16.77 -11.67 21.45
C LEU A 21 -15.55 -10.77 21.28
N ILE A 22 -14.78 -10.56 22.36
CA ILE A 22 -13.53 -9.76 22.31
C ILE A 22 -12.53 -10.39 21.34
N THR A 23 -12.37 -11.71 21.36
CA THR A 23 -11.43 -12.42 20.49
C THR A 23 -11.84 -12.32 19.02
N VAL A 24 -13.13 -12.47 18.73
CA VAL A 24 -13.68 -12.34 17.37
C VAL A 24 -13.53 -10.90 16.86
N GLU A 25 -13.76 -9.91 17.70
CA GLU A 25 -13.60 -8.49 17.36
C GLU A 25 -12.13 -8.15 17.10
N ALA A 26 -11.23 -8.56 17.99
CA ALA A 26 -9.79 -8.39 17.82
C ALA A 26 -9.28 -9.08 16.54
N GLY A 27 -9.71 -10.32 16.29
CA GLY A 27 -9.38 -11.06 15.06
C GLY A 27 -9.90 -10.36 13.80
N SER A 28 -11.13 -9.82 13.85
CA SER A 28 -11.72 -9.08 12.74
C SER A 28 -10.98 -7.77 12.45
N LEU A 29 -10.54 -7.07 13.48
CA LEU A 29 -9.79 -5.82 13.38
C LEU A 29 -8.37 -6.06 12.84
N LEU A 30 -7.71 -7.12 13.30
CA LEU A 30 -6.43 -7.60 12.76
C LEU A 30 -6.55 -8.01 11.29
N PHE A 31 -7.61 -8.74 10.93
CA PHE A 31 -7.83 -9.16 9.55
C PHE A 31 -8.10 -7.98 8.62
N LYS A 32 -8.91 -6.99 9.06
CA LYS A 32 -9.12 -5.73 8.32
C LYS A 32 -7.81 -4.97 8.14
N ARG A 33 -6.97 -4.87 9.19
CA ARG A 33 -5.63 -4.27 9.09
C ARG A 33 -4.72 -5.04 8.13
N SER A 34 -4.68 -6.37 8.18
CA SER A 34 -3.82 -7.21 7.33
C SER A 34 -4.09 -7.05 5.84
N LYS A 35 -5.37 -6.90 5.44
CA LYS A 35 -5.73 -6.64 4.04
C LYS A 35 -5.31 -5.24 3.58
N GLN A 36 -5.20 -4.28 4.49
CA GLN A 36 -4.72 -2.92 4.20
C GLN A 36 -3.19 -2.84 4.09
N PHE A 37 -2.44 -3.76 4.71
CA PHE A 37 -1.01 -3.94 4.45
C PHE A 37 -0.71 -4.42 3.01
N SER A 38 -1.71 -4.90 2.25
CA SER A 38 -1.48 -5.46 0.91
C SER A 38 -0.86 -4.48 -0.08
N PHE A 39 -1.37 -3.25 -0.18
CA PHE A 39 -0.88 -2.30 -1.18
C PHE A 39 0.59 -1.90 -0.92
N TYR A 40 0.94 -1.51 0.30
CA TYR A 40 2.32 -1.16 0.62
C TYR A 40 3.23 -2.39 0.59
N ALA A 41 2.94 -3.41 1.40
CA ALA A 41 3.87 -4.52 1.60
C ALA A 41 3.92 -5.51 0.43
N HIS A 42 2.80 -5.73 -0.28
CA HIS A 42 2.76 -6.71 -1.38
C HIS A 42 2.94 -6.11 -2.77
N TYR A 43 2.94 -4.77 -2.90
CA TYR A 43 3.06 -4.11 -4.18
C TYR A 43 4.13 -3.01 -4.21
N LEU A 44 4.05 -1.99 -3.34
CA LEU A 44 5.02 -0.88 -3.35
C LEU A 44 6.45 -1.33 -2.96
N LEU A 45 6.60 -2.13 -1.91
CA LEU A 45 7.91 -2.66 -1.51
C LEU A 45 8.56 -3.54 -2.60
N LYS A 46 7.73 -4.24 -3.39
CA LYS A 46 8.25 -5.02 -4.53
C LYS A 46 8.79 -4.12 -5.63
N TRP A 47 8.13 -2.98 -5.88
CA TRP A 47 8.64 -1.96 -6.78
C TRP A 47 9.96 -1.38 -6.31
N GLU A 48 10.05 -0.94 -5.06
CA GLU A 48 11.30 -0.46 -4.46
C GLU A 48 12.43 -1.50 -4.64
N SER A 49 12.22 -2.74 -4.19
CA SER A 49 13.20 -3.81 -4.33
C SER A 49 13.65 -4.03 -5.78
N ALA A 50 12.72 -4.03 -6.73
CA ALA A 50 13.04 -4.26 -8.14
C ALA A 50 13.82 -3.10 -8.76
N LEU A 51 13.53 -1.85 -8.36
CA LEU A 51 14.28 -0.67 -8.76
C LEU A 51 15.68 -0.64 -8.13
N THR A 52 15.83 -1.02 -6.86
CA THR A 52 17.13 -1.16 -6.20
C THR A 52 18.01 -2.19 -6.93
N GLN A 53 17.42 -3.33 -7.33
CA GLN A 53 18.13 -4.32 -8.14
C GLN A 53 18.56 -3.78 -9.50
N LEU A 54 17.69 -3.00 -10.16
CA LEU A 54 18.01 -2.38 -11.45
C LEU A 54 19.14 -1.35 -11.31
N LYS A 55 19.08 -0.52 -10.27
CA LYS A 55 20.10 0.48 -9.95
C LYS A 55 21.46 -0.17 -9.68
N ALA A 56 21.48 -1.33 -9.04
CA ALA A 56 22.71 -2.11 -8.81
C ALA A 56 23.33 -2.70 -10.10
N LYS A 57 22.61 -2.71 -11.23
CA LYS A 57 23.14 -3.15 -12.54
C LYS A 57 23.86 -2.05 -13.33
N ASP A 58 23.93 -0.82 -12.79
CA ASP A 58 24.57 0.34 -13.41
C ASP A 58 24.11 0.59 -14.87
N THR A 59 22.81 0.44 -15.11
CA THR A 59 22.20 0.61 -16.43
C THR A 59 21.71 2.03 -16.67
N ILE A 60 21.62 2.41 -17.94
CA ILE A 60 21.01 3.67 -18.37
C ILE A 60 19.49 3.55 -18.23
N TRP A 61 18.90 4.43 -17.42
CA TRP A 61 17.46 4.50 -17.26
C TRP A 61 16.78 5.06 -18.52
N PRO A 62 15.52 4.67 -18.80
CA PRO A 62 14.76 5.28 -19.88
C PRO A 62 14.61 6.78 -19.67
N GLU A 63 14.64 7.55 -20.76
CA GLU A 63 14.42 9.00 -20.69
C GLU A 63 12.93 9.31 -20.47
N PHE A 64 12.61 10.10 -19.45
CA PHE A 64 11.25 10.55 -19.20
C PHE A 64 10.99 11.94 -19.78
N LYS A 65 10.24 12.01 -20.89
CA LYS A 65 9.92 13.26 -21.61
C LYS A 65 8.75 14.05 -21.01
N GLY A 66 8.18 13.60 -19.89
CA GLY A 66 7.11 14.32 -19.17
C GLY A 66 5.70 14.24 -19.77
N THR A 67 5.55 13.73 -21.00
CA THR A 67 4.26 13.71 -21.72
C THR A 67 3.57 12.35 -21.72
N ASN A 68 4.30 11.25 -21.61
CA ASN A 68 3.76 9.90 -21.69
C ASN A 68 4.29 8.97 -20.58
N HIS A 69 3.53 8.87 -19.50
CA HIS A 69 3.90 8.05 -18.34
C HIS A 69 3.83 6.54 -18.65
N ILE A 70 2.91 6.13 -19.52
CA ILE A 70 2.70 4.72 -19.87
C ILE A 70 3.88 4.20 -20.68
N GLU A 71 4.25 4.91 -21.74
CA GLU A 71 5.38 4.54 -22.60
C GLU A 71 6.69 4.47 -21.81
N TYR A 72 6.89 5.41 -20.89
CA TYR A 72 8.03 5.39 -19.98
C TYR A 72 8.05 4.13 -19.10
N MET A 73 6.93 3.81 -18.44
CA MET A 73 6.83 2.62 -17.59
C MET A 73 6.97 1.32 -18.38
N ASP A 74 6.43 1.25 -19.60
CA ASP A 74 6.64 0.11 -20.49
C ASP A 74 8.10 -0.05 -20.89
N GLY A 75 8.80 1.07 -21.15
CA GLY A 75 10.25 1.09 -21.39
C GLY A 75 11.05 0.59 -20.20
N LEU A 76 10.70 1.05 -18.99
CA LEU A 76 11.32 0.60 -17.75
C LEU A 76 11.10 -0.90 -17.52
N ILE A 77 9.89 -1.40 -17.74
CA ILE A 77 9.56 -2.83 -17.62
C ILE A 77 10.36 -3.66 -18.62
N LYS A 78 10.49 -3.21 -19.87
CA LYS A 78 11.32 -3.88 -20.87
C LYS A 78 12.79 -3.94 -20.44
N LEU A 79 13.30 -2.84 -19.89
CA LEU A 79 14.67 -2.77 -19.36
C LEU A 79 14.86 -3.75 -18.19
N MET A 80 13.96 -3.75 -17.21
CA MET A 80 14.01 -4.69 -16.08
C MET A 80 14.03 -6.15 -16.56
N LYS A 81 13.17 -6.50 -17.51
CA LYS A 81 13.13 -7.84 -18.10
C LYS A 81 14.42 -8.19 -18.85
N ALA A 82 15.01 -7.23 -19.58
CA ALA A 82 16.30 -7.43 -20.25
C ALA A 82 17.44 -7.73 -19.27
N HIS A 83 17.34 -7.23 -18.03
CA HIS A 83 18.28 -7.51 -16.94
C HIS A 83 17.87 -8.67 -16.02
N HIS A 84 16.87 -9.47 -16.41
CA HIS A 84 16.33 -10.59 -15.62
C HIS A 84 15.85 -10.18 -14.22
N ILE A 85 15.31 -8.98 -14.09
CA ILE A 85 14.70 -8.50 -12.85
C ILE A 85 13.20 -8.76 -12.92
N ASP A 86 12.68 -9.41 -11.88
CA ASP A 86 11.26 -9.70 -11.77
C ASP A 86 10.45 -8.40 -11.61
N VAL A 87 9.49 -8.23 -12.51
CA VAL A 87 8.60 -7.06 -12.51
C VAL A 87 7.47 -7.31 -11.51
N PRO A 88 7.21 -6.38 -10.58
CA PRO A 88 6.11 -6.53 -9.62
C PRO A 88 4.77 -6.75 -10.31
N THR A 89 4.05 -7.78 -9.87
CA THR A 89 2.71 -8.10 -10.35
C THR A 89 1.69 -7.16 -9.74
N SER A 90 0.79 -6.62 -10.56
CA SER A 90 -0.38 -5.89 -10.10
C SER A 90 -1.64 -6.77 -10.09
N ASN A 91 -2.70 -6.32 -9.42
CA ASN A 91 -4.05 -6.87 -9.53
C ASN A 91 -4.85 -6.33 -10.74
N THR A 92 -4.17 -5.64 -11.66
CA THR A 92 -4.71 -5.21 -12.96
C THR A 92 -3.89 -5.81 -14.11
N GLN A 93 -4.31 -5.56 -15.35
CA GLN A 93 -3.55 -5.95 -16.54
C GLN A 93 -2.23 -5.16 -16.69
N CYS A 94 -2.11 -4.01 -16.01
CA CYS A 94 -0.93 -3.14 -16.07
C CYS A 94 -0.12 -3.27 -14.78
N ALA A 95 1.16 -3.64 -14.88
CA ALA A 95 2.02 -3.85 -13.72
C ALA A 95 2.19 -2.60 -12.82
N TYR A 96 2.07 -1.40 -13.39
CA TYR A 96 2.21 -0.11 -12.71
C TYR A 96 0.87 0.55 -12.33
N VAL A 97 -0.25 -0.17 -12.39
CA VAL A 97 -1.56 0.32 -11.92
C VAL A 97 -2.13 -0.65 -10.92
N TRP A 98 -2.40 -0.22 -9.69
CA TRP A 98 -3.03 -1.04 -8.65
C TRP A 98 -4.47 -0.60 -8.38
N ARG A 99 -5.39 -1.56 -8.37
CA ARG A 99 -6.80 -1.32 -8.08
C ARG A 99 -7.09 -1.49 -6.58
N LEU A 100 -7.65 -0.46 -5.97
CA LEU A 100 -8.13 -0.47 -4.59
C LEU A 100 -9.61 -0.85 -4.56
N GLU A 101 -9.90 -2.14 -4.40
CA GLU A 101 -11.29 -2.65 -4.43
C GLU A 101 -12.21 -2.09 -3.33
N LYS A 102 -11.64 -1.51 -2.26
CA LYS A 102 -12.38 -1.11 -1.06
C LYS A 102 -12.33 0.39 -0.75
N GLU A 103 -11.71 1.19 -1.61
CA GLU A 103 -11.67 2.65 -1.46
C GLU A 103 -12.72 3.26 -2.41
N PRO A 104 -13.86 3.75 -1.90
CA PRO A 104 -14.97 4.20 -2.75
C PRO A 104 -14.61 5.47 -3.55
N GLU A 105 -13.69 6.28 -3.03
CA GLU A 105 -13.27 7.55 -3.63
C GLU A 105 -12.24 7.36 -4.75
N ILE A 106 -11.47 6.27 -4.70
CA ILE A 106 -10.36 6.01 -5.60
C ILE A 106 -10.30 4.54 -5.96
N LYS A 107 -10.43 4.28 -7.26
CA LYS A 107 -10.39 2.92 -7.78
C LYS A 107 -8.98 2.48 -8.13
N ASP A 108 -8.19 3.32 -8.76
CA ASP A 108 -6.91 2.92 -9.34
C ASP A 108 -5.80 3.91 -8.92
N VAL A 109 -4.67 3.36 -8.46
CA VAL A 109 -3.43 4.10 -8.16
C VAL A 109 -2.42 3.79 -9.25
N PHE A 110 -1.92 4.83 -9.90
CA PHE A 110 -0.85 4.71 -10.90
C PHE A 110 0.50 4.95 -10.24
N VAL A 111 1.46 4.05 -10.49
CA VAL A 111 2.82 4.10 -9.97
C VAL A 111 3.77 4.52 -11.09
N LEU A 112 4.53 5.59 -10.86
CA LEU A 112 5.58 6.06 -11.75
C LEU A 112 6.93 5.89 -11.06
N CYS A 113 7.80 5.05 -11.61
CA CYS A 113 9.07 4.71 -11.00
C CYS A 113 10.22 5.44 -11.69
N MET A 114 10.89 6.34 -10.97
CA MET A 114 12.06 7.09 -11.43
C MET A 114 13.31 6.58 -10.70
N ASP A 115 14.51 6.96 -11.16
CA ASP A 115 15.80 6.49 -10.61
C ASP A 115 15.94 6.61 -9.08
N LYS A 116 15.41 7.70 -8.51
CA LYS A 116 15.56 8.03 -7.09
C LYS A 116 14.23 8.15 -6.36
N LYS A 117 13.12 7.88 -7.03
CA LYS A 117 11.81 8.09 -6.43
C LYS A 117 10.69 7.33 -7.12
N ILE A 118 9.67 6.96 -6.34
CA ILE A 118 8.42 6.43 -6.82
C ILE A 118 7.33 7.50 -6.63
N ILE A 119 6.61 7.84 -7.69
CA ILE A 119 5.53 8.81 -7.66
C ILE A 119 4.19 8.06 -7.77
N LEU A 120 3.30 8.29 -6.82
CA LEU A 120 2.01 7.64 -6.71
C LEU A 120 0.91 8.65 -7.07
N PHE A 121 0.12 8.34 -8.09
CA PHE A 121 -0.99 9.17 -8.54
C PHE A 121 -2.33 8.58 -8.15
N GLY A 122 -3.26 9.47 -7.81
CA GLY A 122 -4.62 9.08 -7.44
C GLY A 122 -4.65 8.50 -6.03
N LEU A 123 -4.03 9.15 -5.05
CA LEU A 123 -4.16 8.75 -3.64
C LEU A 123 -5.30 9.50 -2.96
N SER A 124 -6.02 8.85 -2.05
CA SER A 124 -7.02 9.53 -1.21
C SER A 124 -6.26 10.13 -0.04
N LYS A 125 -6.84 11.12 0.64
CA LYS A 125 -6.20 11.68 1.84
C LYS A 125 -5.89 10.58 2.86
N SER A 126 -6.86 9.69 3.10
CA SER A 126 -6.72 8.57 4.03
C SER A 126 -5.62 7.59 3.61
N LEU A 127 -5.46 7.32 2.31
CA LEU A 127 -4.39 6.46 1.81
C LEU A 127 -3.03 7.15 1.89
N PHE A 128 -2.95 8.44 1.54
CA PHE A 128 -1.73 9.24 1.66
C PHE A 128 -1.22 9.25 3.11
N ASP A 129 -2.06 9.66 4.07
CA ASP A 129 -1.70 9.74 5.49
C ASP A 129 -1.28 8.38 6.07
N ARG A 130 -1.76 7.26 5.50
CA ARG A 130 -1.36 5.91 5.90
C ARG A 130 -0.02 5.51 5.33
N LEU A 131 0.24 5.81 4.05
CA LEU A 131 1.52 5.51 3.40
C LEU A 131 2.65 6.31 4.03
N ASP A 132 2.39 7.59 4.32
CA ASP A 132 3.27 8.48 5.08
C ASP A 132 3.71 7.82 6.39
N LYS A 133 2.73 7.38 7.19
CA LYS A 133 2.99 6.64 8.43
C LYS A 133 3.79 5.35 8.24
N GLN A 134 3.51 4.61 7.16
CA GLN A 134 4.14 3.31 6.91
C GLN A 134 5.59 3.46 6.46
N ILE A 135 5.90 4.52 5.70
CA ILE A 135 7.23 4.78 5.17
C ILE A 135 8.08 5.52 6.21
N ASP A 136 7.54 6.57 6.84
CA ASP A 136 8.31 7.48 7.69
C ASP A 136 8.14 7.21 9.20
N GLY A 137 7.19 6.36 9.58
CA GLY A 137 6.89 6.02 10.99
C GLY A 137 6.06 7.08 11.73
N GLU A 138 5.99 8.31 11.22
CA GLU A 138 5.19 9.43 11.72
C GLU A 138 4.30 10.01 10.60
N ASN A 139 3.25 10.74 10.97
CA ASN A 139 2.41 11.44 10.00
C ASN A 139 2.90 12.90 9.88
N ASP A 140 3.80 13.16 8.94
CA ASP A 140 4.23 14.52 8.58
C ASP A 140 4.33 14.67 7.05
N PRO A 141 3.29 15.22 6.39
CA PRO A 141 3.25 15.38 4.93
C PRO A 141 4.37 16.24 4.32
N LEU A 142 5.14 16.95 5.15
CA LEU A 142 6.19 17.88 4.77
C LEU A 142 7.59 17.39 5.13
N ARG A 143 7.72 16.27 5.86
CA ARG A 143 9.01 15.73 6.33
C ARG A 143 9.03 14.22 6.23
N GLY A 144 10.07 13.68 5.59
CA GLY A 144 10.23 12.25 5.44
C GLY A 144 10.71 11.85 4.05
N GLN A 145 10.79 10.54 3.83
CA GLN A 145 11.01 9.92 2.53
C GLN A 145 9.73 9.93 1.70
N PHE A 146 8.54 9.96 2.33
CA PHE A 146 7.27 10.15 1.65
C PHE A 146 6.77 11.57 1.82
N ASN A 147 6.43 12.24 0.72
CA ASN A 147 5.83 13.57 0.75
C ASN A 147 4.78 13.69 -0.35
N GLY A 148 3.97 14.75 -0.33
CA GLY A 148 2.96 14.88 -1.38
C GLY A 148 2.21 16.20 -1.40
N LYS A 149 1.40 16.34 -2.45
CA LYS A 149 0.57 17.53 -2.66
C LYS A 149 -0.84 17.13 -3.07
N LEU A 150 -1.82 17.88 -2.54
CA LEU A 150 -3.21 17.80 -2.98
C LEU A 150 -3.33 18.36 -4.40
N GLN A 151 -3.89 17.57 -5.32
CA GLN A 151 -4.25 18.06 -6.64
C GLN A 151 -5.51 18.93 -6.57
N ARG A 152 -5.43 20.10 -7.21
CA ARG A 152 -6.52 21.09 -7.28
C ARG A 152 -7.82 20.54 -7.87
N ASN A 153 -7.76 19.52 -8.72
CA ASN A 153 -8.89 19.19 -9.59
C ASN A 153 -9.79 18.05 -9.11
N LYS A 154 -9.39 17.24 -8.11
CA LYS A 154 -10.15 16.02 -7.75
C LYS A 154 -10.13 15.61 -6.27
N GLY A 155 -9.58 16.43 -5.38
CA GLY A 155 -9.41 16.02 -3.97
C GLY A 155 -8.45 14.83 -3.78
N GLN A 156 -7.67 14.51 -4.82
CA GLN A 156 -6.70 13.41 -4.83
C GLN A 156 -5.31 13.94 -4.53
N TYR A 157 -4.48 13.12 -3.89
CA TYR A 157 -3.10 13.39 -3.57
C TYR A 157 -2.18 12.75 -4.62
N VAL A 158 -1.06 13.42 -4.88
CA VAL A 158 0.13 12.78 -5.47
C VAL A 158 1.14 12.61 -4.36
N GLY A 159 1.57 11.37 -4.14
CA GLY A 159 2.65 11.02 -3.23
C GLY A 159 3.96 10.86 -3.99
N ILE A 160 5.06 11.24 -3.40
CA ILE A 160 6.43 11.06 -3.88
C ILE A 160 7.18 10.36 -2.77
N TRP A 161 7.74 9.20 -3.07
CA TRP A 161 8.57 8.42 -2.20
C TRP A 161 10.01 8.44 -2.71
N GLU A 162 10.94 9.05 -1.98
CA GLU A 162 12.37 9.05 -2.32
C GLU A 162 13.03 7.72 -1.89
N ILE A 163 13.83 7.09 -2.78
CA ILE A 163 14.47 5.77 -2.63
C ILE A 163 15.97 5.77 -2.97
#